data_AF-A0A8H6YZS4-F1
#
_entry.id   AF-A0A8H6YZS4-F1
#
_cell.length_a   1.000
_cell.length_b   1.000
_cell.length_c   1.000
_cell.angle_alpha   90.00
_cell.angle_beta   90.00
_cell.angle_gamma   90.00
#
_symmetry.space_group_name_H-M   'P 1'
#
loop_
_entity.id
_entity.type
_entity.pdbx_description
1 polymer ?
#
loop_
_entity_poly.entity_id
_entity_poly.type
_entity_poly.pdbx_seq_one_letter_code
_entity_poly.pdbx_strand_id
1 'polypeptide(L)'
;MSPYFETVKSFADVQITDEGVDTEEFLAASDGLVTLFDLLGSGVFGFVQADIKSNIAGVRERYDATRADSTTLEALVRHENAQSVKEGTKSLVRLVRGLAFTCLALQNTQSDPNLALHVCFRRAYDVVLRHHHTFVVRSVVTLAIRAVPRRNDFYTQISQGGDTDKFETELRRWLVGLDAIVQRMTTFLKDGGYGRV
;
A
#
# COMPACT_ATOMS: atom_id res chain seq x y z
N MET A 1 12.73 -13.41 -17.81
CA MET A 1 11.46 -12.72 -17.45
C MET A 1 11.83 -11.28 -17.15
N SER A 2 11.00 -10.31 -17.53
CA SER A 2 11.20 -8.93 -17.10
C SER A 2 11.01 -8.84 -15.58
N PRO A 3 11.83 -8.04 -14.86
CA PRO A 3 11.65 -7.81 -13.43
C PRO A 3 10.22 -7.38 -13.09
N TYR A 4 9.71 -7.82 -11.95
CA TYR A 4 8.35 -7.55 -11.47
C TYR A 4 7.95 -6.06 -11.57
N PHE A 5 8.81 -5.14 -11.17
CA PHE A 5 8.57 -3.68 -11.23
C PHE A 5 8.38 -3.14 -12.66
N GLU A 6 8.77 -3.90 -13.69
CA GLU A 6 8.58 -3.53 -15.09
C GLU A 6 7.25 -4.07 -15.67
N THR A 7 6.54 -4.93 -14.92
CA THR A 7 5.34 -5.63 -15.40
C THR A 7 4.04 -5.16 -14.77
N VAL A 8 4.12 -4.32 -13.73
CA VAL A 8 2.97 -3.78 -13.01
C VAL A 8 2.91 -2.26 -13.15
N LYS A 9 1.69 -1.70 -13.10
CA LYS A 9 1.52 -0.24 -13.03
C LYS A 9 2.22 0.27 -11.76
N SER A 10 3.15 1.21 -11.93
CA SER A 10 3.82 1.86 -10.80
C SER A 10 2.90 2.91 -10.18
N PHE A 11 2.96 3.08 -8.85
CA PHE A 11 2.33 4.22 -8.20
C PHE A 11 2.89 5.56 -8.69
N ALA A 12 4.10 5.57 -9.25
CA ALA A 12 4.69 6.75 -9.87
C ALA A 12 4.03 7.16 -11.19
N ASP A 13 3.28 6.25 -11.82
CA ASP A 13 2.59 6.49 -13.09
C ASP A 13 1.08 6.71 -12.88
N VAL A 14 0.60 6.68 -11.64
CA VAL A 14 -0.80 6.96 -11.31
C VAL A 14 -1.05 8.45 -11.44
N GLN A 15 -2.05 8.83 -12.23
CA GLN A 15 -2.41 10.22 -12.43
C GLN A 15 -2.98 10.84 -11.15
N ILE A 16 -2.43 12.00 -10.80
CA ILE A 16 -2.91 12.86 -9.73
C ILE A 16 -3.19 14.22 -10.34
N THR A 17 -4.47 14.61 -10.37
CA THR A 17 -4.91 15.95 -10.79
C THR A 17 -5.34 16.77 -9.57
N ASP A 18 -5.77 18.01 -9.81
CA ASP A 18 -6.41 18.81 -8.76
C ASP A 18 -7.69 18.13 -8.27
N GLU A 19 -8.42 17.42 -9.14
CA GLU A 19 -9.66 16.72 -8.79
C GLU A 19 -9.43 15.49 -7.91
N GLY A 20 -8.28 14.82 -8.04
CA GLY A 20 -7.96 13.65 -7.22
C GLY A 20 -6.97 12.67 -7.81
N VAL A 21 -6.86 11.53 -7.13
CA VAL A 21 -6.08 10.37 -7.59
C VAL A 21 -6.97 9.50 -8.47
N ASP A 22 -6.54 9.19 -9.70
CA ASP A 22 -7.31 8.31 -10.60
C ASP A 22 -7.57 6.94 -9.95
N THR A 23 -8.84 6.56 -9.85
CA THR A 23 -9.26 5.35 -9.13
C THR A 23 -8.80 4.08 -9.82
N GLU A 24 -8.92 4.02 -11.15
CA GLU A 24 -8.63 2.81 -11.92
C GLU A 24 -7.13 2.53 -11.94
N GLU A 25 -6.33 3.56 -12.17
CA GLU A 25 -4.88 3.47 -12.13
C GLU A 25 -4.36 3.14 -10.72
N PHE A 26 -4.94 3.73 -9.68
CA PHE A 26 -4.60 3.40 -8.29
C PHE A 26 -4.90 1.94 -7.95
N LEU A 27 -6.05 1.42 -8.38
CA LEU A 27 -6.43 0.02 -8.17
C LEU A 27 -5.47 -0.93 -8.92
N ALA A 28 -5.10 -0.59 -10.16
CA ALA A 28 -4.13 -1.36 -10.93
C ALA A 28 -2.73 -1.38 -10.28
N ALA A 29 -2.26 -0.25 -9.77
CA ALA A 29 -1.00 -0.18 -9.03
C ALA A 29 -1.06 -0.95 -7.69
N SER A 30 -2.22 -0.94 -7.03
CA SER A 30 -2.46 -1.69 -5.79
C SER A 30 -2.47 -3.21 -6.00
N ASP A 31 -3.01 -3.70 -7.12
CA ASP A 31 -2.90 -5.12 -7.50
C ASP A 31 -1.43 -5.53 -7.72
N GLY A 32 -0.62 -4.60 -8.25
CA GLY A 32 0.83 -4.77 -8.30
C GLY A 32 1.37 -5.08 -6.91
N LEU A 33 1.18 -4.19 -5.94
CA LEU A 33 1.69 -4.37 -4.58
C LEU A 33 1.37 -5.75 -3.96
N VAL A 34 0.18 -6.29 -4.23
CA VAL A 34 -0.18 -7.64 -3.77
C VAL A 34 0.80 -8.70 -4.29
N THR A 35 1.19 -8.61 -5.56
CA THR A 35 2.16 -9.48 -6.20
C THR A 35 3.57 -9.32 -5.57
N LEU A 36 3.96 -8.11 -5.17
CA LEU A 36 5.20 -7.91 -4.39
C LEU A 36 5.17 -8.75 -3.10
N PHE A 37 4.06 -8.73 -2.36
CA PHE A 37 3.93 -9.56 -1.15
C PHE A 37 3.87 -11.06 -1.44
N ASP A 38 3.38 -11.48 -2.61
CA ASP A 38 3.42 -12.88 -3.04
C ASP A 38 4.87 -13.36 -3.24
N LEU A 39 5.77 -12.49 -3.74
CA LEU A 39 7.20 -12.80 -3.89
C LEU A 39 7.91 -13.04 -2.54
N LEU A 40 7.46 -12.39 -1.47
CA LEU A 40 8.01 -12.53 -0.11
C LEU A 40 7.57 -13.82 0.59
N GLY A 41 6.69 -14.60 -0.05
CA GLY A 41 6.19 -15.87 0.44
C GLY A 41 4.87 -15.77 1.21
N SER A 42 3.98 -16.72 0.94
CA SER A 42 2.60 -16.77 1.47
C SER A 42 2.47 -17.23 2.92
N GLY A 43 3.57 -17.50 3.62
CA GLY A 43 3.59 -18.04 4.98
C GLY A 43 3.01 -17.07 6.02
N VAL A 44 3.84 -16.49 6.88
CA VAL A 44 3.37 -15.60 7.97
C VAL A 44 2.68 -14.32 7.42
N PHE A 45 2.83 -14.02 6.13
CA PHE A 45 2.18 -12.89 5.45
C PHE A 45 0.78 -13.18 4.91
N GLY A 46 0.29 -14.43 4.94
CA GLY A 46 -1.03 -14.76 4.36
C GLY A 46 -2.19 -13.92 4.91
N PHE A 47 -2.17 -13.61 6.21
CA PHE A 47 -3.16 -12.72 6.82
C PHE A 47 -3.06 -11.27 6.29
N VAL A 48 -1.84 -10.76 6.10
CA VAL A 48 -1.60 -9.40 5.59
C VAL A 48 -2.05 -9.29 4.14
N GLN A 49 -1.70 -10.28 3.32
CA GLN A 49 -2.15 -10.34 1.93
C GLN A 49 -3.67 -10.41 1.82
N ALA A 50 -4.33 -11.23 2.65
CA ALA A 50 -5.79 -11.33 2.66
C ALA A 50 -6.44 -9.99 3.01
N ASP A 51 -5.91 -9.27 4.00
CA ASP A 51 -6.40 -7.93 4.38
C ASP A 51 -6.27 -6.94 3.21
N ILE A 52 -5.08 -6.82 2.59
CA ILE A 52 -4.85 -5.94 1.44
C ILE A 52 -5.78 -6.31 0.27
N LYS A 53 -5.84 -7.59 -0.11
CA LYS A 53 -6.72 -8.09 -1.20
C LYS A 53 -8.18 -7.74 -0.93
N SER A 54 -8.66 -7.91 0.30
CA SER A 54 -10.04 -7.59 0.68
C SER A 54 -10.34 -6.09 0.62
N ASN A 55 -9.39 -5.25 1.03
CA ASN A 55 -9.54 -3.80 0.98
C ASN A 55 -9.54 -3.28 -0.46
N ILE A 56 -8.67 -3.82 -1.34
CA ILE A 56 -8.70 -3.52 -2.78
C ILE A 56 -10.06 -3.91 -3.38
N ALA A 57 -10.55 -5.11 -3.06
CA ALA A 57 -11.84 -5.59 -3.55
C ALA A 57 -12.99 -4.67 -3.12
N GLY A 58 -13.01 -4.20 -1.87
CA GLY A 58 -14.06 -3.29 -1.40
C GLY A 58 -14.03 -1.92 -2.08
N VAL A 59 -12.84 -1.37 -2.38
CA VAL A 59 -12.72 -0.13 -3.16
C VAL A 59 -13.18 -0.35 -4.60
N ARG A 60 -12.78 -1.48 -5.20
CA ARG A 60 -13.14 -1.86 -6.57
C ARG A 60 -14.65 -2.09 -6.73
N GLU A 61 -15.28 -2.77 -5.80
CA GLU A 61 -16.74 -2.97 -5.79
C GLU A 61 -17.47 -1.62 -5.79
N ARG A 62 -17.00 -0.67 -4.98
CA ARG A 62 -17.58 0.68 -4.96
C ARG A 62 -17.35 1.43 -6.27
N TYR A 63 -16.15 1.35 -6.83
CA TYR A 63 -15.82 1.94 -8.12
C TYR A 63 -16.73 1.39 -9.23
N ASP A 64 -16.83 0.07 -9.35
CA ASP A 64 -17.63 -0.58 -10.40
C ASP A 64 -19.13 -0.25 -10.29
N ALA A 65 -19.66 -0.12 -9.08
CA ALA A 65 -21.04 0.28 -8.85
C ALA A 65 -21.34 1.73 -9.26
N THR A 66 -20.33 2.62 -9.29
CA THR A 66 -20.53 4.07 -9.46
C THR A 66 -19.42 4.73 -10.29
N ARG A 67 -18.97 4.07 -11.37
CA ARG A 67 -17.77 4.48 -12.15
C ARG A 67 -17.78 5.95 -12.58
N ALA A 68 -18.92 6.43 -13.10
CA ALA A 68 -19.06 7.81 -13.56
C ALA A 68 -18.83 8.85 -12.45
N ASP A 69 -19.15 8.50 -11.21
CA ASP A 69 -19.03 9.35 -10.02
C ASP A 69 -17.79 9.03 -9.17
N SER A 70 -16.98 8.08 -9.61
CA SER A 70 -15.83 7.52 -8.87
C SER A 70 -14.53 7.56 -9.69
N THR A 71 -14.42 8.52 -10.61
CA THR A 71 -13.24 8.69 -11.46
C THR A 71 -11.97 8.95 -10.64
N THR A 72 -12.10 9.63 -9.51
CA THR A 72 -11.03 9.78 -8.51
C THR A 72 -11.40 9.15 -7.17
N LEU A 73 -10.40 8.79 -6.36
CA LEU A 73 -10.61 8.26 -5.01
C LEU A 73 -11.41 9.23 -4.14
N GLU A 74 -11.16 10.53 -4.27
CA GLU A 74 -11.89 11.57 -3.56
C GLU A 74 -13.35 11.67 -4.02
N ALA A 75 -13.62 11.56 -5.33
CA ALA A 75 -14.97 11.54 -5.87
C ALA A 75 -15.74 10.30 -5.37
N LEU A 76 -15.09 9.12 -5.41
CA LEU A 76 -15.62 7.87 -4.89
C LEU A 76 -16.08 8.01 -3.43
N VAL A 77 -15.23 8.56 -2.56
CA VAL A 77 -15.54 8.76 -1.14
C VAL A 77 -16.67 9.77 -0.93
N ARG A 78 -16.63 10.92 -1.62
CA ARG A 78 -17.68 11.94 -1.50
C ARG A 78 -19.03 11.40 -1.95
N HIS A 79 -19.06 10.69 -3.08
CA HIS A 79 -20.27 10.10 -3.63
C HIS A 79 -20.84 9.01 -2.72
N GLU A 80 -20.01 8.13 -2.17
CA GLU A 80 -20.44 7.10 -1.22
C GLU A 80 -21.03 7.71 0.06
N ASN A 81 -20.34 8.72 0.61
CA ASN A 81 -20.79 9.38 1.82
C ASN A 81 -22.13 10.13 1.61
N ALA A 82 -22.36 10.73 0.43
CA ALA A 82 -23.63 11.37 0.09
C ALA A 82 -24.82 10.38 0.11
N GLN A 83 -24.55 9.09 -0.14
CA GLN A 83 -25.53 8.01 -0.08
C GLN A 83 -25.67 7.40 1.33
N SER A 84 -24.96 7.93 2.33
CA SER A 84 -24.90 7.37 3.69
C SER A 84 -24.36 5.92 3.76
N VAL A 85 -23.61 5.50 2.74
CA VAL A 85 -22.87 4.23 2.69
C VAL A 85 -21.39 4.50 2.97
N LYS A 86 -20.65 3.52 3.50
CA LYS A 86 -19.24 3.71 3.88
C LYS A 86 -18.33 2.50 3.66
N GLU A 87 -18.78 1.44 2.99
CA GLU A 87 -18.01 0.19 2.93
C GLU A 87 -16.78 0.31 2.02
N GLY A 88 -16.90 0.97 0.88
CA GLY A 88 -15.78 1.32 0.00
C GLY A 88 -14.80 2.27 0.70
N THR A 89 -15.31 3.30 1.38
CA THR A 89 -14.50 4.28 2.13
C THR A 89 -13.75 3.62 3.28
N LYS A 90 -14.38 2.71 4.04
CA LYS A 90 -13.70 1.93 5.10
C LYS A 90 -12.58 1.07 4.52
N SER A 91 -12.84 0.43 3.39
CA SER A 91 -11.85 -0.38 2.66
C SER A 91 -10.68 0.49 2.20
N LEU A 92 -10.97 1.67 1.64
CA LEU A 92 -9.95 2.64 1.23
C LEU A 92 -9.10 3.12 2.41
N VAL A 93 -9.71 3.48 3.54
CA VAL A 93 -8.97 3.88 4.75
C VAL A 93 -7.99 2.78 5.19
N ARG A 94 -8.44 1.52 5.23
CA ARG A 94 -7.57 0.39 5.60
C ARG A 94 -6.49 0.14 4.57
N LEU A 95 -6.81 0.24 3.28
CA LEU A 95 -5.84 0.12 2.20
C LEU A 95 -4.75 1.20 2.33
N VAL A 96 -5.13 2.48 2.47
CA VAL A 96 -4.18 3.59 2.59
C VAL A 96 -3.29 3.43 3.84
N ARG A 97 -3.80 2.89 4.95
CA ARG A 97 -2.95 2.53 6.11
C ARG A 97 -1.92 1.45 5.79
N GLY A 98 -2.32 0.39 5.07
CA GLY A 98 -1.41 -0.65 4.60
C GLY A 98 -0.35 -0.12 3.64
N LEU A 99 -0.74 0.78 2.75
CA LEU A 99 0.15 1.49 1.82
C LEU A 99 1.13 2.41 2.56
N ALA A 100 0.66 3.20 3.52
CA ALA A 100 1.49 4.07 4.35
C ALA A 100 2.54 3.29 5.14
N PHE A 101 2.12 2.16 5.73
CA PHE A 101 3.03 1.25 6.42
C PHE A 101 4.10 0.70 5.48
N THR A 102 3.70 0.22 4.31
CA THR A 102 4.63 -0.35 3.31
C THR A 102 5.61 0.70 2.81
N CYS A 103 5.11 1.88 2.46
CA CYS A 103 5.92 3.01 2.00
C CYS A 103 6.99 3.37 3.04
N LEU A 104 6.59 3.61 4.29
CA LEU A 104 7.53 3.97 5.36
C LEU A 104 8.53 2.85 5.68
N ALA A 105 8.11 1.59 5.65
CA ALA A 105 9.00 0.45 5.89
C ALA A 105 10.11 0.34 4.82
N LEU A 106 9.76 0.58 3.55
CA LEU A 106 10.70 0.53 2.44
C LEU A 106 11.57 1.80 2.36
N GLN A 107 11.03 2.97 2.68
CA GLN A 107 11.83 4.20 2.84
C GLN A 107 12.87 4.07 3.97
N ASN A 108 12.49 3.48 5.11
CA ASN A 108 13.42 3.15 6.19
C ASN A 108 14.52 2.19 5.71
N THR A 109 14.16 1.23 4.86
CA THR A 109 15.09 0.26 4.27
C THR A 109 16.09 0.94 3.35
N GLN A 110 15.67 1.88 2.50
CA GLN A 110 16.58 2.63 1.62
C GLN A 110 17.46 3.63 2.40
N SER A 111 16.92 4.26 3.44
CA SER A 111 17.62 5.28 4.21
C SER A 111 18.72 4.71 5.11
N ASP A 112 18.57 3.46 5.56
CA ASP A 112 19.56 2.78 6.39
C ASP A 112 19.88 1.38 5.82
N PRO A 113 20.91 1.27 4.96
CA PRO A 113 21.26 0.01 4.31
C PRO A 113 21.77 -1.06 5.29
N ASN A 114 22.22 -0.65 6.48
CA ASN A 114 22.81 -1.55 7.48
C ASN A 114 21.77 -2.12 8.46
N LEU A 115 20.55 -1.56 8.49
CA LEU A 115 19.48 -2.08 9.33
C LEU A 115 18.85 -3.34 8.75
N ALA A 116 18.56 -4.28 9.65
CA ALA A 116 17.78 -5.46 9.33
C ALA A 116 16.33 -5.07 8.98
N LEU A 117 15.76 -5.70 7.95
CA LEU A 117 14.42 -5.38 7.45
C LEU A 117 13.33 -5.42 8.53
N HIS A 118 13.36 -6.42 9.41
CA HIS A 118 12.38 -6.51 10.51
C HIS A 118 12.41 -5.28 11.42
N VAL A 119 13.55 -4.59 11.57
CA VAL A 119 13.66 -3.34 12.34
C VAL A 119 12.99 -2.19 11.59
N CYS A 120 13.24 -2.07 10.28
CA CYS A 120 12.62 -1.06 9.42
C CYS A 120 11.09 -1.19 9.40
N PHE A 121 10.61 -2.43 9.24
CA PHE A 121 9.18 -2.76 9.28
C PHE A 121 8.59 -2.53 10.67
N ARG A 122 9.29 -2.89 11.75
CA ARG A 122 8.82 -2.61 13.12
C ARG A 122 8.64 -1.12 13.38
N ARG A 123 9.61 -0.29 12.98
CA ARG A 123 9.52 1.17 13.12
C ARG A 123 8.31 1.73 12.37
N ALA A 124 8.10 1.30 11.13
CA ALA A 124 6.94 1.71 10.35
C ALA A 124 5.62 1.27 10.99
N TYR A 125 5.56 0.03 11.50
CA TYR A 125 4.37 -0.52 12.16
C TYR A 125 3.98 0.29 13.40
N ASP A 126 4.96 0.59 14.24
CA ASP A 126 4.75 1.35 15.49
C ASP A 126 4.17 2.74 15.21
N VAL A 127 4.60 3.37 14.10
CA VAL A 127 4.13 4.69 13.67
C VAL A 127 2.74 4.61 13.03
N VAL A 128 2.49 3.67 12.12
CA VAL A 128 1.30 3.71 11.23
C VAL A 128 0.16 2.81 11.70
N LEU A 129 0.40 1.54 11.99
CA LEU A 129 -0.69 0.56 12.14
C LEU A 129 -0.97 0.19 13.60
N ARG A 130 0.03 0.30 14.48
CA ARG A 130 -0.06 -0.20 15.86
C ARG A 130 -1.25 0.38 16.61
N HIS A 131 -1.53 1.66 16.44
CA HIS A 131 -2.61 2.37 17.14
C HIS A 131 -4.02 2.02 16.59
N HIS A 132 -4.10 1.39 15.43
CA HIS A 132 -5.35 0.90 14.84
C HIS A 132 -5.67 -0.57 15.15
N HIS A 133 -4.67 -1.35 15.58
CA HIS A 133 -4.82 -2.78 15.80
C HIS A 133 -5.17 -3.11 17.26
N THR A 134 -6.04 -4.12 17.44
CA THR A 134 -6.32 -4.71 18.76
C THR A 134 -5.08 -5.47 19.27
N PHE A 135 -5.06 -5.83 20.55
CA PHE A 135 -3.94 -6.58 21.13
C PHE A 135 -3.64 -7.90 20.40
N VAL A 136 -4.68 -8.62 19.97
CA VAL A 136 -4.56 -9.87 19.22
C VAL A 136 -3.89 -9.62 17.86
N VAL A 137 -4.38 -8.63 17.10
CA VAL A 137 -3.81 -8.29 15.79
C VAL A 137 -2.37 -7.79 15.92
N ARG A 138 -2.05 -6.99 16.96
CA ARG A 138 -0.67 -6.54 17.26
C ARG A 138 0.28 -7.72 17.46
N SER A 139 -0.17 -8.77 18.14
CA SER A 139 0.63 -9.97 18.39
C SER A 139 0.93 -10.74 17.10
N VAL A 140 -0.08 -10.93 16.25
CA VAL A 140 0.08 -11.58 14.94
C VAL A 140 1.04 -10.79 14.05
N VAL A 141 0.87 -9.46 13.96
CA VAL A 141 1.75 -8.62 13.15
C VAL A 141 3.19 -8.61 13.68
N THR A 142 3.38 -8.66 15.00
CA THR A 142 4.73 -8.77 15.59
C THR A 142 5.44 -10.04 15.14
N LEU A 143 4.71 -11.17 15.05
CA LEU A 143 5.26 -12.42 14.53
C LEU A 143 5.58 -12.31 13.03
N ALA A 144 4.70 -11.70 12.24
CA ALA A 144 4.92 -11.45 10.82
C ALA A 144 6.17 -10.59 10.57
N ILE A 145 6.36 -9.51 11.33
CA ILE A 145 7.53 -8.64 11.22
C ILE A 145 8.83 -9.41 11.53
N ARG A 146 8.81 -10.30 12.53
CA ARG A 146 9.97 -11.16 12.85
C ARG A 146 10.27 -12.18 11.76
N ALA A 147 9.26 -12.56 10.97
CA ALA A 147 9.38 -13.50 9.86
C ALA A 147 9.76 -12.82 8.53
N VAL A 148 9.93 -11.49 8.50
CA VAL A 148 10.44 -10.78 7.33
C VAL A 148 11.81 -11.35 6.94
N PRO A 149 12.06 -11.63 5.65
CA PRO A 149 13.30 -12.21 5.18
C PRO A 149 14.53 -11.35 5.51
N ARG A 150 15.73 -11.93 5.37
CA ARG A 150 16.96 -11.14 5.43
C ARG A 150 16.96 -10.15 4.26
N ARG A 151 17.65 -9.03 4.45
CA ARG A 151 17.72 -7.95 3.45
C ARG A 151 18.14 -8.47 2.06
N ASN A 152 19.22 -9.22 1.98
CA ASN A 152 19.71 -9.71 0.69
C ASN A 152 18.71 -10.65 0.01
N ASP A 153 18.02 -11.50 0.79
CA ASP A 153 17.00 -12.42 0.28
C ASP A 153 15.79 -11.63 -0.26
N PHE A 154 15.33 -10.63 0.48
CA PHE A 154 14.26 -9.71 0.06
C PHE A 154 14.59 -9.04 -1.28
N TYR A 155 15.75 -8.40 -1.38
CA TYR A 155 16.17 -7.69 -2.59
C TYR A 155 16.37 -8.65 -3.77
N THR A 156 16.91 -9.85 -3.53
CA THR A 156 17.05 -10.88 -4.56
C THR A 156 15.70 -11.34 -5.09
N GLN A 157 14.71 -11.52 -4.20
CA GLN A 157 13.36 -11.95 -4.59
C GLN A 157 12.62 -10.89 -5.41
N ILE A 158 12.66 -9.64 -4.99
CA ILE A 158 11.90 -8.57 -5.63
C ILE A 158 12.57 -8.01 -6.90
N SER A 159 13.90 -8.10 -7.01
CA SER A 159 14.60 -7.73 -8.24
C SER A 159 14.42 -8.80 -9.32
N GLN A 160 14.11 -10.04 -8.93
CA GLN A 160 13.97 -11.20 -9.81
C GLN A 160 15.18 -11.39 -10.76
N GLY A 161 16.38 -11.07 -10.27
CA GLY A 161 17.62 -11.15 -11.06
C GLY A 161 17.85 -9.96 -12.00
N GLY A 162 17.08 -8.88 -11.85
CA GLY A 162 17.30 -7.61 -12.55
C GLY A 162 18.54 -6.86 -12.05
N ASP A 163 18.94 -5.86 -12.83
CA ASP A 163 20.04 -4.95 -12.48
C ASP A 163 19.76 -4.20 -11.17
N THR A 164 20.73 -4.18 -10.26
CA THR A 164 20.53 -3.65 -8.89
C THR A 164 20.35 -2.13 -8.88
N ASP A 165 21.11 -1.40 -9.69
CA ASP A 165 21.05 0.06 -9.74
C ASP A 165 19.74 0.52 -10.39
N LYS A 166 19.33 -0.16 -11.47
CA LYS A 166 18.02 0.05 -12.09
C LYS A 166 16.90 -0.26 -11.10
N PHE A 167 16.98 -1.38 -10.37
CA PHE A 167 16.00 -1.76 -9.37
C PHE A 167 15.85 -0.70 -8.28
N GLU A 168 16.94 -0.22 -7.69
CA GLU A 168 16.92 0.81 -6.65
C GLU A 168 16.34 2.14 -7.17
N THR A 169 16.64 2.47 -8.43
CA THR A 169 16.09 3.66 -9.11
C THR A 169 14.57 3.55 -9.26
N GLU A 170 14.07 2.43 -9.77
CA GLU A 170 12.64 2.21 -9.94
C GLU A 170 11.91 2.08 -8.60
N LEU A 171 12.50 1.42 -7.60
CA LEU A 171 11.94 1.35 -6.25
C LEU A 171 11.82 2.74 -5.63
N ARG A 172 12.84 3.60 -5.77
CA ARG A 172 12.78 4.98 -5.29
C ARG A 172 11.67 5.75 -5.98
N ARG A 173 11.57 5.64 -7.30
CA ARG A 173 10.52 6.30 -8.09
C ARG A 173 9.13 5.83 -7.64
N TRP A 174 8.94 4.54 -7.48
CA TRP A 174 7.72 3.92 -6.96
C TRP A 174 7.34 4.44 -5.56
N LEU A 175 8.32 4.56 -4.66
CA LEU A 175 8.11 5.07 -3.30
C LEU A 175 7.71 6.55 -3.28
N VAL A 176 8.29 7.38 -4.16
CA VAL A 176 7.90 8.79 -4.29
C VAL A 176 6.45 8.93 -4.73
N GLY A 177 6.04 8.16 -5.76
CA GLY A 177 4.64 8.16 -6.22
C GLY A 177 3.66 7.67 -5.15
N LEU A 178 4.01 6.57 -4.47
CA LEU A 178 3.19 6.02 -3.39
C LEU A 178 3.05 7.00 -2.21
N ASP A 179 4.14 7.63 -1.79
CA ASP A 179 4.13 8.61 -0.68
C ASP A 179 3.23 9.80 -1.01
N ALA A 180 3.29 10.33 -2.24
CA ALA A 180 2.42 11.42 -2.68
C ALA A 180 0.92 11.05 -2.57
N ILE A 181 0.54 9.85 -3.04
CA ILE A 181 -0.83 9.36 -2.94
C ILE A 181 -1.24 9.16 -1.48
N VAL A 182 -0.39 8.53 -0.66
CA VAL A 182 -0.65 8.29 0.75
C VAL A 182 -0.85 9.59 1.51
N GLN A 183 0.01 10.59 1.33
CA GLN A 183 -0.11 11.88 2.01
C GLN A 183 -1.38 12.63 1.61
N ARG A 184 -1.69 12.65 0.31
CA ARG A 184 -2.91 13.27 -0.21
C ARG A 184 -4.15 12.62 0.38
N MET A 185 -4.25 11.29 0.29
CA MET A 185 -5.43 10.56 0.79
C MET A 185 -5.53 10.60 2.31
N THR A 186 -4.42 10.56 3.04
CA THR A 186 -4.40 10.73 4.49
C THR A 186 -5.00 12.07 4.91
N THR A 187 -4.57 13.15 4.24
CA THR A 187 -5.06 14.51 4.51
C THR A 187 -6.55 14.62 4.17
N PHE A 188 -6.94 14.21 2.96
CA PHE A 188 -8.33 14.25 2.50
C PHE A 188 -9.28 13.45 3.42
N LEU A 189 -8.93 12.20 3.75
CA LEU A 189 -9.78 11.34 4.59
C LEU A 189 -9.95 11.91 6.00
N LYS A 190 -8.89 12.49 6.57
CA LYS A 190 -8.91 13.11 7.89
C LYS A 190 -9.73 14.39 7.91
N ASP A 191 -9.44 15.31 7.00
CA ASP A 191 -10.04 16.64 6.99
C ASP A 191 -11.52 16.59 6.57
N GLY A 192 -11.88 15.64 5.70
CA GLY A 192 -13.27 15.35 5.33
C GLY A 192 -14.04 14.54 6.37
N GLY A 193 -13.41 14.08 7.46
CA GLY A 193 -14.06 13.28 8.49
C GLY A 193 -14.46 11.86 8.04
N TYR A 194 -13.85 11.34 6.96
CA TYR A 194 -14.14 10.04 6.38
C TYR A 194 -13.38 8.89 7.06
N GLY A 195 -12.27 9.20 7.71
CA GLY A 195 -11.46 8.24 8.45
C GLY A 195 -10.13 8.84 8.89
N ARG A 196 -9.33 8.06 9.60
CA ARG A 196 -7.95 8.42 9.92
C ARG A 196 -7.02 7.36 9.38
N VAL A 197 -5.99 7.76 8.67
CA VAL A 197 -4.88 6.89 8.27
C VAL A 197 -3.78 7.00 9.31
#